data_AF-A0A1G3UG08-F1
#
_entry.id   AF-A0A1G3UG08-F1
#
_cell.length_a   1.000
_cell.length_b   1.000
_cell.length_c   1.000
_cell.angle_alpha   90.00
_cell.angle_beta   90.00
_cell.angle_gamma   90.00
#
_symmetry.space_group_name_H-M   'P 1'
#
loop_
_entity.id
_entity.type
_entity.pdbx_description
1 polymer ?
#
loop_
_entity_poly.entity_id
_entity_poly.type
_entity_poly.pdbx_seq_one_letter_code
_entity_poly.pdbx_strand_id
1 'polypeptide(L)'
;MSTIVAKVTSINSVENLNIIDFDFNGESLSMMSLEIPNNITIGSIVKLTCKASNIGIGKNLSGELSYSNRLTCKVESIDVGELLCALRLRLSENTIIESIITKKSAFRMNLKKEDRLVALIKASELSIQEVIND
;
A
#
# COMPACT_ATOMS: atom_id res chain seq x y z
N MET A 1 10.16 7.72 1.82
CA MET A 1 9.71 6.39 1.39
C MET A 1 8.69 5.89 2.38
N SER A 2 7.54 5.44 1.89
CA SER A 2 6.46 4.85 2.66
C SER A 2 6.85 3.41 2.98
N THR A 3 6.85 3.00 4.24
CA THR A 3 7.30 1.66 4.60
C THR A 3 6.27 0.98 5.49
N ILE A 4 5.81 -0.20 5.06
CA ILE A 4 4.83 -1.02 5.77
C ILE A 4 5.57 -2.24 6.29
N VAL A 5 5.63 -2.41 7.62
CA VAL A 5 6.23 -3.61 8.22
C VAL A 5 5.16 -4.69 8.31
N ALA A 6 5.38 -5.84 7.68
CA ALA A 6 4.39 -6.91 7.61
C ALA A 6 5.07 -8.28 7.77
N LYS A 7 4.30 -9.28 8.18
CA LYS A 7 4.75 -10.66 8.34
C LYS A 7 4.30 -11.49 7.15
N VAL A 8 5.18 -12.29 6.57
CA VAL A 8 4.85 -13.21 5.48
C VAL A 8 3.92 -14.31 6.01
N THR A 9 2.77 -14.50 5.37
CA THR A 9 1.77 -15.51 5.77
C THR A 9 1.64 -16.63 4.75
N SER A 10 1.85 -16.35 3.47
CA SER A 10 1.76 -17.34 2.40
C SER A 10 2.78 -17.06 1.30
N ILE A 11 3.27 -18.11 0.65
CA ILE A 11 4.06 -18.03 -0.58
C ILE A 11 3.48 -19.06 -1.54
N ASN A 12 2.92 -18.60 -2.65
CA ASN A 12 2.39 -19.44 -3.71
C ASN A 12 3.17 -19.19 -5.00
N SER A 13 3.75 -20.25 -5.57
CA SER A 13 4.62 -20.17 -6.74
C SER A 13 4.16 -21.13 -7.83
N VAL A 14 4.02 -20.62 -9.06
CA VAL A 14 3.77 -21.41 -10.26
C VAL A 14 4.74 -20.93 -11.34
N GLU A 15 5.61 -21.82 -11.79
CA GLU A 15 6.74 -21.49 -12.67
C GLU A 15 7.61 -20.37 -12.08
N ASN A 16 7.71 -19.23 -12.74
CA ASN A 16 8.41 -18.04 -12.25
C ASN A 16 7.48 -17.02 -11.59
N LEU A 17 6.16 -17.23 -11.59
CA LEU A 17 5.22 -16.29 -11.00
C LEU A 17 4.99 -16.63 -9.54
N ASN A 18 5.08 -15.60 -8.70
CA ASN A 18 4.90 -15.73 -7.26
C ASN A 18 3.82 -14.76 -6.78
N ILE A 19 2.94 -15.26 -5.91
CA ILE A 19 2.03 -14.46 -5.10
C ILE A 19 2.42 -14.69 -3.64
N ILE A 20 2.71 -13.60 -2.94
CA ILE A 20 3.11 -13.63 -1.53
C ILE A 20 2.09 -12.81 -0.76
N ASP A 21 1.51 -13.40 0.28
CA ASP A 21 0.63 -12.70 1.20
C ASP A 21 1.35 -12.31 2.48
N PHE A 22 0.90 -11.21 3.05
CA PHE A 22 1.44 -10.63 4.27
C PHE A 22 0.31 -10.22 5.22
N ASP A 23 0.61 -10.28 6.51
CA ASP A 23 -0.20 -9.75 7.58
C ASP A 23 0.37 -8.40 8.04
N PHE A 24 -0.44 -7.36 7.90
CA PHE A 24 -0.18 -6.02 8.43
C PHE A 24 -1.27 -5.65 9.45
N ASN A 25 -0.98 -5.81 10.74
CA ASN A 25 -1.91 -5.51 11.84
C ASN A 25 -3.29 -6.20 11.70
N GLY A 26 -3.33 -7.44 11.20
CA GLY A 26 -4.55 -8.20 10.94
C GLY A 26 -5.16 -7.98 9.56
N GLU A 27 -4.66 -7.03 8.77
CA GLU A 27 -5.07 -6.80 7.38
C GLU A 27 -4.18 -7.58 6.41
N SER A 28 -4.79 -8.28 5.46
CA SER A 28 -4.07 -9.03 4.43
C SER A 28 -3.58 -8.10 3.32
N LEU A 29 -2.31 -8.27 2.96
CA LEU A 29 -1.69 -7.65 1.78
C LEU A 29 -1.17 -8.74 0.86
N SER A 30 -1.08 -8.46 -0.44
CA SER A 30 -0.56 -9.37 -1.45
C SER A 30 0.41 -8.64 -2.38
N MET A 31 1.51 -9.32 -2.70
CA MET A 31 2.48 -8.94 -3.72
C MET A 31 2.50 -9.99 -4.83
N MET A 32 2.70 -9.54 -6.06
CA MET A 32 3.02 -10.38 -7.22
C MET A 32 4.47 -10.09 -7.66
N SER A 33 5.27 -11.12 -7.88
CA SER A 33 6.65 -10.96 -8.36
C SER A 33 7.11 -12.13 -9.23
N LEU A 34 8.05 -11.85 -10.14
CA LEU A 34 8.76 -12.88 -10.92
C LEU A 34 9.95 -13.48 -10.15
N GLU A 35 10.45 -12.76 -9.15
CA GLU A 35 11.58 -13.17 -8.33
C GLU A 35 11.26 -12.92 -6.85
N ILE A 36 11.75 -13.81 -5.99
CA ILE A 36 11.60 -13.69 -4.54
C ILE A 36 13.01 -13.63 -3.93
N PRO A 37 13.26 -12.77 -2.93
CA PRO A 37 14.50 -12.86 -2.14
C PRO A 37 14.70 -14.26 -1.55
N ASN A 38 15.88 -14.85 -1.74
CA ASN A 38 16.18 -16.23 -1.33
C ASN A 38 16.04 -16.50 0.19
N ASN A 39 15.99 -15.46 1.02
CA ASN A 39 15.95 -15.55 2.47
C ASN A 39 14.56 -15.31 3.07
N ILE A 40 13.50 -15.30 2.26
CA ILE A 40 12.14 -15.17 2.77
C ILE A 40 11.52 -16.54 3.05
N THR A 41 10.83 -16.64 4.19
CA THR A 41 10.03 -17.81 4.56
C THR A 41 8.72 -17.34 5.18
N ILE A 42 7.75 -18.25 5.32
CA ILE A 42 6.54 -17.95 6.09
C ILE A 42 6.96 -17.60 7.53
N GLY A 43 6.45 -16.48 8.03
CA GLY A 43 6.81 -15.92 9.33
C GLY A 43 7.91 -14.86 9.27
N SER A 44 8.66 -14.72 8.17
CA SER A 44 9.63 -13.63 8.00
C SER A 44 8.95 -12.27 8.14
N ILE A 45 9.61 -11.35 8.84
CA ILE A 45 9.18 -9.94 8.90
C ILE A 45 9.86 -9.19 7.76
N VAL A 46 9.10 -8.40 7.03
CA VAL A 46 9.58 -7.66 5.87
C VAL A 46 9.11 -6.21 5.91
N LYS A 47 9.89 -5.33 5.30
CA LYS A 47 9.45 -3.99 4.93
C LYS A 47 8.94 -4.01 3.51
N LEU A 48 7.68 -3.67 3.35
CA LEU A 48 7.02 -3.50 2.06
C LEU A 48 7.05 -2.03 1.64
N THR A 49 7.16 -1.81 0.33
CA THR A 49 7.19 -0.49 -0.29
C THR A 49 6.33 -0.46 -1.55
N CYS A 50 5.87 0.73 -1.91
CA CYS A 50 5.17 1.03 -3.15
C CYS A 50 5.50 2.47 -3.54
N LYS A 51 5.53 2.77 -4.85
CA LYS A 51 5.69 4.13 -5.34
C LYS A 51 4.43 4.94 -5.02
N ALA A 52 4.60 6.17 -4.51
CA ALA A 52 3.49 7.05 -4.15
C ALA A 52 2.52 7.32 -5.32
N SER A 53 3.03 7.36 -6.56
CA SER A 53 2.24 7.51 -7.79
C SER A 53 1.35 6.31 -8.12
N ASN A 54 1.59 5.15 -7.51
CA ASN A 54 0.90 3.89 -7.79
C ASN A 54 -0.13 3.55 -6.70
N ILE A 55 -0.28 4.43 -5.70
CA ILE A 55 -1.28 4.32 -4.65
C ILE A 55 -2.53 5.10 -5.09
N GLY A 56 -3.58 4.37 -5.45
CA GLY A 56 -4.90 4.94 -5.73
C GLY A 56 -5.64 5.32 -4.45
N ILE A 57 -6.59 6.25 -4.55
CA ILE A 57 -7.37 6.75 -3.41
C ILE A 57 -8.85 6.53 -3.66
N GLY A 58 -9.47 5.82 -2.72
CA GLY A 58 -10.92 5.67 -2.64
C GLY A 58 -11.50 6.50 -1.49
N LYS A 59 -12.63 7.15 -1.76
CA LYS A 59 -13.50 7.78 -0.74
C LYS A 59 -14.90 7.28 -0.99
N ASN A 60 -15.60 6.84 0.06
CA ASN A 60 -16.96 6.28 -0.03
C ASN A 60 -17.06 5.16 -1.09
N LEU A 61 -16.11 4.23 -1.10
CA LEU A 61 -16.09 3.13 -2.06
C LEU A 61 -17.30 2.22 -1.89
N SER A 62 -17.84 1.76 -3.01
CA SER A 62 -18.90 0.75 -3.09
C SER A 62 -18.61 -0.19 -4.27
N GLY A 63 -18.93 -1.48 -4.12
CA GLY A 63 -18.70 -2.49 -5.15
C GLY A 63 -17.30 -3.11 -5.11
N GLU A 64 -16.99 -3.88 -6.15
CA GLU A 64 -15.76 -4.67 -6.24
C GLU A 64 -14.67 -3.97 -7.04
N LEU A 65 -13.42 -4.10 -6.56
CA LEU A 65 -12.21 -3.55 -7.19
C LEU A 65 -11.15 -4.64 -7.31
N SER A 66 -10.41 -4.65 -8.42
CA SER A 66 -9.29 -5.57 -8.64
C SER A 66 -8.00 -5.20 -7.89
N TYR A 67 -8.09 -4.32 -6.90
CA TYR A 67 -6.98 -3.96 -6.02
C TYR A 67 -6.94 -4.93 -4.84
N SER A 68 -5.93 -5.81 -4.83
CA SER A 68 -5.71 -6.80 -3.78
C SER A 68 -5.38 -6.18 -2.43
N ASN A 69 -4.75 -5.00 -2.43
CA ASN A 69 -4.39 -4.28 -1.21
C ASN A 69 -5.31 -3.08 -1.04
N ARG A 70 -6.11 -3.10 0.04
CA ARG A 70 -7.07 -2.04 0.38
C ARG A 70 -6.85 -1.64 1.83
N LEU A 71 -6.10 -0.57 2.03
CA LEU A 71 -5.68 -0.12 3.35
C LEU A 71 -6.53 1.07 3.78
N THR A 72 -7.36 0.90 4.82
CA THR A 72 -8.07 2.03 5.42
C THR A 72 -7.06 3.01 5.99
N CYS A 73 -7.27 4.31 5.72
CA CYS A 73 -6.34 5.33 6.13
C CYS A 73 -7.03 6.64 6.48
N LYS A 74 -6.32 7.49 7.19
CA LYS A 74 -6.75 8.84 7.53
C LYS A 74 -5.81 9.88 6.93
N VAL A 75 -6.36 10.92 6.33
CA VAL A 75 -5.55 12.02 5.79
C VAL A 75 -4.92 12.81 6.93
N GLU A 76 -3.59 12.77 7.01
CA GLU A 76 -2.81 13.58 7.96
C GLU A 76 -2.56 14.98 7.40
N SER A 77 -2.21 15.08 6.12
CA SER A 77 -2.05 16.35 5.41
C SER A 77 -2.20 16.18 3.91
N ILE A 78 -2.47 17.29 3.24
CA ILE A 78 -2.55 17.39 1.79
C ILE A 78 -1.66 18.57 1.40
N ASP A 79 -0.60 18.29 0.64
CA ASP A 79 0.18 19.33 -0.02
C ASP A 79 -0.36 19.52 -1.44
N VAL A 80 -0.76 20.75 -1.78
CA VAL A 80 -1.45 21.07 -3.03
C VAL A 80 -0.51 21.84 -3.94
N GLY A 81 0.05 21.15 -4.93
CA GLY A 81 0.81 21.75 -6.00
C GLY A 81 -0.06 22.31 -7.13
N GLU A 82 0.59 22.67 -8.23
CA GLU A 82 -0.08 23.20 -9.42
C GLU A 82 -0.88 22.11 -10.15
N LEU A 83 -0.26 20.94 -10.39
CA LEU A 83 -0.84 19.81 -11.13
C LEU A 83 -1.19 18.61 -10.24
N LEU A 84 -0.41 18.40 -9.19
CA LEU A 84 -0.47 17.22 -8.33
C LEU A 84 -0.72 17.63 -6.87
N CYS A 85 -1.26 16.69 -6.08
CA CYS A 85 -1.30 16.77 -4.63
C CYS A 85 -0.56 15.58 -4.05
N ALA A 86 0.25 15.84 -3.02
CA ALA A 86 0.86 14.81 -2.19
C ALA A 86 0.02 14.63 -0.92
N LEU A 87 -0.51 13.43 -0.73
CA LEU A 87 -1.32 13.06 0.43
C LEU A 87 -0.45 12.29 1.41
N ARG A 88 -0.38 12.75 2.66
CA ARG A 88 0.15 11.95 3.77
C ARG A 88 -1.00 11.21 4.42
N LEU A 89 -0.92 9.88 4.40
CA LEU A 89 -2.00 8.97 4.78
C LEU A 89 -1.54 8.08 5.92
N ARG A 90 -2.21 8.22 7.06
CA ARG A 90 -1.95 7.42 8.25
C ARG A 90 -2.71 6.09 8.16
N LEU A 91 -1.99 4.98 8.18
CA LEU A 91 -2.56 3.63 8.20
C LEU A 91 -2.75 3.11 9.63
N SER A 92 -1.82 3.44 10.53
CA SER A 92 -1.82 3.07 11.95
C SER A 92 -1.12 4.15 12.77
N GLU A 93 -0.91 3.93 14.07
CA GLU A 93 -0.18 4.88 14.94
C GLU A 93 1.23 5.19 14.42
N ASN A 94 1.92 4.17 13.90
CA ASN A 94 3.34 4.25 13.52
C ASN A 94 3.59 4.10 12.01
N THR A 95 2.54 3.99 11.19
CA THR A 95 2.69 3.78 9.75
C THR A 95 1.99 4.87 8.96
N ILE A 96 2.77 5.61 8.18
CA ILE A 96 2.31 6.63 7.24
C ILE A 96 2.81 6.27 5.86
N ILE A 97 1.93 6.40 4.87
CA ILE A 97 2.27 6.30 3.46
C ILE A 97 1.95 7.61 2.75
N GLU A 98 2.60 7.81 1.61
CA GLU A 98 2.37 8.94 0.72
C GLU A 98 1.71 8.47 -0.57
N SER A 99 0.69 9.20 -1.03
CA SER A 99 0.08 9.01 -2.34
C SER A 99 0.14 10.31 -3.13
N ILE A 100 0.50 10.22 -4.41
CA ILE A 100 0.50 11.35 -5.33
C ILE A 100 -0.66 11.18 -6.29
N ILE A 101 -1.59 12.14 -6.26
CA ILE A 101 -2.75 12.18 -7.16
C ILE A 101 -2.84 13.51 -7.87
N THR A 102 -3.65 13.60 -8.93
CA THR A 102 -3.87 14.90 -9.60
C THR A 102 -4.66 15.84 -8.71
N LYS A 103 -4.35 17.14 -8.79
CA LYS A 103 -5.11 18.20 -8.12
C LYS A 103 -6.60 18.12 -8.44
N LYS A 104 -6.92 17.86 -9.71
CA LYS A 104 -8.31 17.67 -10.17
C LYS A 104 -9.01 16.53 -9.42
N SER A 105 -8.33 15.42 -9.15
CA SER A 105 -8.91 14.32 -8.38
C SER A 105 -9.10 14.67 -6.90
N ALA A 106 -8.10 15.28 -6.25
CA ALA A 106 -8.21 15.71 -4.85
C ALA A 106 -9.39 16.67 -4.65
N PHE A 107 -9.57 17.62 -5.56
CA PHE A 107 -10.65 18.62 -5.52
C PHE A 107 -12.01 17.99 -5.85
N ARG A 108 -12.10 17.14 -6.89
CA ARG A 108 -13.34 16.42 -7.24
C ARG A 108 -13.84 15.56 -6.09
N MET A 109 -12.93 14.92 -5.36
CA MET A 109 -13.24 14.10 -4.19
C MET A 109 -13.46 14.92 -2.90
N ASN A 110 -13.22 16.24 -2.96
CA ASN A 110 -13.28 17.15 -1.83
C ASN A 110 -12.48 16.59 -0.63
N LEU A 111 -11.23 16.18 -0.89
CA LEU A 111 -10.36 15.63 0.13
C LEU A 111 -9.95 16.69 1.14
N LYS A 112 -10.00 16.34 2.42
CA LYS A 112 -9.65 17.21 3.54
C LYS A 112 -8.80 16.44 4.55
N LYS A 113 -8.07 17.20 5.37
CA LYS A 113 -7.45 16.64 6.58
C LYS A 113 -8.51 15.91 7.41
N GLU A 114 -8.10 14.82 8.05
CA GLU A 114 -8.93 13.94 8.86
C GLU A 114 -9.94 13.06 8.10
N ASP A 115 -10.06 13.20 6.77
CA ASP A 115 -10.90 12.30 5.96
C ASP A 115 -10.45 10.85 6.13
N ARG A 116 -11.43 9.95 6.23
CA ARG A 116 -11.21 8.50 6.14
C ARG A 116 -11.29 8.07 4.68
N LEU A 117 -10.25 7.40 4.22
CA LEU A 117 -10.06 6.97 2.84
C LEU A 117 -9.62 5.50 2.81
N VAL A 118 -9.54 4.96 1.60
CA VAL A 118 -8.91 3.66 1.33
C VAL A 118 -7.77 3.88 0.35
N ALA A 119 -6.56 3.52 0.74
CA ALA A 119 -5.41 3.43 -0.15
C ALA A 119 -5.47 2.10 -0.92
N LEU A 120 -5.41 2.19 -2.24
CA LEU A 120 -5.60 1.07 -3.16
C LEU A 120 -4.28 0.78 -3.87
N ILE A 121 -3.74 -0.42 -3.69
CA ILE A 121 -2.47 -0.86 -4.31
C ILE A 121 -2.68 -2.20 -5.02
N LYS A 122 -2.30 -2.28 -6.29
CA LYS A 122 -2.32 -3.57 -7.01
C LYS A 122 -1.20 -4.46 -6.48
N ALA A 123 -1.40 -5.77 -6.48
CA ALA A 123 -0.37 -6.71 -6.04
C ALA A 123 0.94 -6.57 -6.83
N SER A 124 0.87 -6.18 -8.10
CA SER A 124 2.03 -5.93 -8.97
C SER A 124 2.83 -4.67 -8.63
N GLU A 125 2.31 -3.79 -7.76
CA GLU A 125 2.94 -2.51 -7.40
C GLU A 125 3.48 -2.48 -5.97
N LEU A 126 3.20 -3.53 -5.20
CA LEU A 126 3.78 -3.74 -3.88
C LEU A 126 5.09 -4.51 -4.04
N SER A 127 6.10 -4.21 -3.24
CA SER A 127 7.39 -4.90 -3.32
C SER A 127 8.00 -5.04 -1.94
N ILE A 128 8.77 -6.11 -1.73
CA ILE A 128 9.63 -6.23 -0.56
C ILE A 128 10.85 -5.33 -0.76
N GLN A 129 11.05 -4.40 0.17
CA GLN A 129 12.23 -3.55 0.21
C GLN A 129 13.39 -4.25 0.94
N GLU A 130 13.10 -4.84 2.09
CA GLU A 130 14.09 -5.57 2.90
C GLU A 130 13.41 -6.63 3.76
N VAL A 131 14.14 -7.70 4.05
CA VAL A 131 13.78 -8.66 5.10
C VAL A 131 14.38 -8.16 6.41
N ILE A 132 13.55 -8.03 7.44
CA ILE A 132 14.00 -7.68 8.79
C ILE A 132 14.45 -8.98 9.43
N ASN A 133 15.77 -9.18 9.48
CA ASN A 133 16.36 -10.28 10.24
C ASN A 133 16.53 -9.79 11.69
N ASP A 134 16.05 -10.56 12.65
CA ASP A 134 16.46 -10.42 14.06
C ASP A 134 17.92 -10.84 14.24
#